data_AF-A0A1G0LCY6-F1
#
_entry.id   AF-A0A1G0LCY6-F1
#
_cell.length_a   1.000
_cell.length_b   1.000
_cell.length_c   1.000
_cell.angle_alpha   90.00
_cell.angle_beta   90.00
_cell.angle_gamma   90.00
#
_symmetry.space_group_name_H-M   'P 1'
#
loop_
_entity.id
_entity.type
_entity.pdbx_description
1 polymer ?
#
loop_
_entity_poly.entity_id
_entity_poly.type
_entity_poly.pdbx_seq_one_letter_code
_entity_poly.pdbx_strand_id
1 'polypeptide(L)'
;MGIFRRLLGGASAGREPLKPQRLDYLNEALALERRGDFEAAIVSYRLALRDHPNDPRILQNLAIASSRTGRLDDAIRHYRRALELDATLAGAHYGLGFLLLKRGETDGAAKHLRAFLGNPPRGPEGQRWVAHAEAALREVEVVPPQAAAGMEGA
;
A
#
# COMPACT_ATOMS: atom_id res chain seq x y z
N MET A 1 5.19 38.68 -68.48
CA MET A 1 6.61 38.35 -68.29
C MET A 1 6.82 37.94 -66.83
N GLY A 2 7.47 36.78 -66.60
CA GLY A 2 7.80 36.17 -65.29
C GLY A 2 6.69 35.24 -64.76
N ILE A 3 6.67 33.91 -65.01
CA ILE A 3 7.65 32.85 -64.66
C ILE A 3 7.98 32.99 -63.16
N PHE A 4 7.32 32.31 -62.22
CA PHE A 4 7.48 30.89 -61.92
C PHE A 4 6.29 30.31 -61.13
N ARG A 5 5.83 29.17 -61.61
CA ARG A 5 5.05 28.15 -60.90
C ARG A 5 6.05 27.23 -60.18
N ARG A 6 5.90 27.04 -58.86
CA ARG A 6 6.47 25.91 -58.09
C ARG A 6 5.39 25.49 -57.09
N LEU A 7 4.54 24.53 -57.46
CA LEU A 7 4.71 23.08 -57.31
C LEU A 7 4.75 22.65 -55.83
N LEU A 8 3.60 22.15 -55.39
CA LEU A 8 3.38 21.03 -54.47
C LEU A 8 4.64 20.30 -53.97
N GLY A 9 4.73 20.18 -52.65
CA GLY A 9 5.63 19.30 -51.90
C GLY A 9 5.49 19.69 -50.43
N GLY A 10 4.65 19.05 -49.64
CA GLY A 10 4.87 17.67 -49.24
C GLY A 10 5.64 17.66 -47.92
N ALA A 11 4.97 18.07 -46.85
CA ALA A 11 5.31 17.70 -45.48
C ALA A 11 4.03 17.86 -44.67
N SER A 12 3.10 16.92 -44.88
CA SER A 12 2.17 16.53 -43.83
C SER A 12 3.05 16.27 -42.62
N ALA A 13 3.12 17.23 -41.71
CA ALA A 13 3.70 17.01 -40.40
C ALA A 13 2.99 15.79 -39.86
N GLY A 14 3.69 14.66 -39.87
CA GLY A 14 3.32 13.51 -39.08
C GLY A 14 3.32 14.00 -37.65
N ARG A 15 2.21 14.58 -37.20
CA ARG A 15 1.83 14.42 -35.80
C ARG A 15 1.61 12.93 -35.70
N GLU A 16 2.69 12.21 -35.39
CA GLU A 16 2.59 10.92 -34.74
C GLU A 16 1.48 11.11 -33.71
N PRO A 17 0.37 10.34 -33.77
CA PRO A 17 -0.64 10.48 -32.74
C PRO A 17 0.12 10.35 -31.44
N LEU A 18 0.12 11.41 -30.62
CA LEU A 18 0.72 11.36 -29.30
C LEU A 18 0.06 10.15 -28.65
N LYS A 19 0.74 9.01 -28.67
CA LYS A 19 0.30 7.84 -27.92
C LYS A 19 0.11 8.42 -26.53
N PRO A 20 -1.08 8.33 -25.94
CA PRO A 20 -1.27 8.81 -24.58
C PRO A 20 -0.12 8.19 -23.80
N GLN A 21 0.80 9.01 -23.32
CA GLN A 21 1.85 8.52 -22.45
C GLN A 21 1.07 8.05 -21.24
N ARG A 22 0.88 6.73 -21.14
CA ARG A 22 0.19 6.15 -20.01
C ARG A 22 1.02 6.60 -18.82
N LEU A 23 0.44 7.51 -18.04
CA LEU A 23 1.13 8.09 -16.90
C LEU A 23 1.46 6.92 -15.97
N ASP A 24 2.74 6.78 -15.60
CA ASP A 24 3.18 5.71 -14.72
C ASP A 24 2.81 6.06 -13.28
N TYR A 25 1.54 5.82 -12.97
CA TYR A 25 0.95 6.16 -11.69
C TYR A 25 1.60 5.39 -10.53
N LEU A 26 2.18 4.21 -10.79
CA LEU A 26 2.89 3.46 -9.75
C LEU A 26 4.19 4.17 -9.37
N ASN A 27 4.99 4.56 -10.37
CA ASN A 27 6.23 5.30 -10.12
C ASN A 27 5.96 6.67 -9.48
N GLU A 28 4.91 7.37 -9.91
CA GLU A 28 4.45 8.61 -9.29
C GLU A 28 4.07 8.40 -7.81
N ALA A 29 3.22 7.40 -7.52
CA ALA A 29 2.79 7.09 -6.16
C ALA A 29 3.97 6.80 -5.23
N LEU A 30 4.93 5.97 -5.69
CA LEU A 30 6.15 5.67 -4.95
C LEU A 30 7.03 6.91 -4.71
N ALA A 31 7.08 7.85 -5.66
CA ALA A 31 7.79 9.11 -5.50
C ALA A 31 7.13 10.03 -4.47
N LEU A 32 5.80 10.12 -4.49
CA LEU A 32 5.00 10.89 -3.52
C LEU A 32 5.14 10.30 -2.11
N GLU A 33 5.08 8.98 -1.98
CA GLU A 33 5.29 8.28 -0.70
C GLU A 33 6.67 8.58 -0.10
N ARG A 34 7.74 8.53 -0.91
CA ARG A 34 9.10 8.87 -0.45
C ARG A 34 9.24 10.33 0.03
N ARG A 35 8.38 11.23 -0.45
CA ARG A 35 8.31 12.63 -0.02
C ARG A 35 7.37 12.84 1.18
N GLY A 36 6.67 11.80 1.62
CA GLY A 36 5.68 11.86 2.68
C GLY A 36 4.32 12.42 2.27
N ASP A 37 4.09 12.64 0.96
CA ASP A 37 2.79 13.11 0.44
C ASP A 37 1.83 11.93 0.24
N PHE A 38 1.38 11.38 1.37
CA PHE A 38 0.57 10.16 1.38
C PHE A 38 -0.83 10.36 0.79
N GLU A 39 -1.42 11.56 0.89
CA GLU A 39 -2.72 11.84 0.28
C GLU A 39 -2.64 11.83 -1.25
N ALA A 40 -1.62 12.47 -1.83
CA ALA A 40 -1.39 12.39 -3.27
C ALA A 40 -1.02 10.96 -3.70
N ALA A 41 -0.18 10.26 -2.92
CA ALA A 41 0.20 8.88 -3.21
C ALA A 41 -1.01 7.93 -3.28
N ILE A 42 -2.01 8.10 -2.40
CA ILE A 42 -3.27 7.34 -2.44
C ILE A 42 -3.98 7.49 -3.79
N VAL A 43 -4.03 8.71 -4.34
CA VAL A 43 -4.66 8.97 -5.64
C VAL A 43 -3.92 8.22 -6.75
N SER A 44 -2.59 8.36 -6.81
CA SER A 44 -1.79 7.68 -7.83
C SER A 44 -1.82 6.16 -7.67
N TYR A 45 -1.81 5.60 -6.46
CA TYR A 45 -1.99 4.15 -6.25
C TYR A 45 -3.34 3.64 -6.75
N ARG A 46 -4.42 4.39 -6.51
CA ARG A 46 -5.76 4.03 -7.02
C ARG A 46 -5.80 4.05 -8.55
N LEU A 47 -5.09 4.98 -9.18
CA LEU A 47 -4.97 5.03 -10.64
C LEU A 47 -4.12 3.87 -11.17
N ALA A 48 -3.03 3.52 -10.51
CA ALA A 48 -2.20 2.36 -10.85
C ALA A 48 -3.00 1.04 -10.76
N LEU A 49 -3.91 0.90 -9.78
CA LEU A 49 -4.81 -0.24 -9.68
C LEU A 49 -5.82 -0.34 -10.83
N ARG A 50 -6.10 0.74 -11.58
CA ARG A 50 -6.97 0.62 -12.77
C ARG A 50 -6.31 -0.21 -13.86
N ASP A 51 -4.99 -0.12 -13.98
CA ASP A 51 -4.20 -0.90 -14.94
C ASP A 51 -3.84 -2.29 -14.36
N HIS A 52 -3.68 -2.39 -13.03
CA HIS A 52 -3.31 -3.62 -12.33
C HIS A 52 -4.25 -3.91 -11.14
N PRO A 53 -5.53 -4.29 -11.40
CA PRO A 53 -6.59 -4.31 -10.38
C PRO A 53 -6.40 -5.30 -9.22
N ASN A 54 -5.50 -6.28 -9.38
CA ASN A 54 -5.22 -7.30 -8.37
C ASN A 54 -3.72 -7.39 -8.07
N ASP A 55 -2.95 -6.30 -8.19
CA ASP A 55 -1.56 -6.31 -7.73
C ASP A 55 -1.52 -6.19 -6.19
N PRO A 56 -1.11 -7.25 -5.46
CA PRO A 56 -1.14 -7.25 -4.01
C PRO A 56 -0.11 -6.28 -3.39
N ARG A 57 0.97 -5.95 -4.11
CA ARG A 57 1.99 -4.99 -3.63
C ARG A 57 1.46 -3.56 -3.72
N ILE A 58 0.74 -3.22 -4.79
CA ILE A 58 0.08 -1.92 -4.91
C ILE A 58 -0.98 -1.75 -3.82
N LEU A 59 -1.78 -2.79 -3.56
CA LEU A 59 -2.74 -2.80 -2.45
C LEU A 59 -2.07 -2.64 -1.08
N GLN A 60 -0.93 -3.31 -0.85
CA GLN A 60 -0.15 -3.13 0.38
C GLN A 60 0.32 -1.68 0.56
N ASN A 61 0.86 -1.05 -0.50
CA ASN A 61 1.34 0.33 -0.41
C ASN A 61 0.20 1.33 -0.24
N LEU A 62 -0.93 1.11 -0.93
CA LEU A 62 -2.15 1.88 -0.71
C LEU A 62 -2.64 1.78 0.75
N ALA A 63 -2.54 0.59 1.35
CA ALA A 63 -2.86 0.39 2.76
C ALA A 63 -1.90 1.14 3.70
N ILE A 64 -0.60 1.14 3.40
CA ILE A 64 0.42 1.91 4.14
C ILE A 64 0.07 3.40 4.09
N ALA A 65 -0.15 3.96 2.91
CA ALA A 65 -0.49 5.38 2.74
C ALA A 65 -1.83 5.74 3.43
N SER A 66 -2.82 4.84 3.35
CA SER A 66 -4.10 5.00 4.07
C SER A 66 -3.92 4.99 5.59
N SER A 67 -3.04 4.13 6.12
CA SER A 67 -2.71 4.09 7.55
C SER A 67 -2.04 5.39 8.00
N ARG A 68 -1.09 5.92 7.21
CA ARG A 68 -0.38 7.18 7.48
C ARG A 68 -1.28 8.41 7.48
N THR A 69 -2.41 8.36 6.78
CA THR A 69 -3.42 9.44 6.71
C THR A 69 -4.59 9.22 7.68
N GLY A 70 -4.52 8.22 8.56
CA GLY A 70 -5.55 7.94 9.56
C GLY A 70 -6.79 7.22 9.01
N ARG A 71 -6.79 6.82 7.73
CA ARG A 71 -7.88 6.08 7.07
C ARG A 71 -7.78 4.58 7.43
N LEU A 72 -7.96 4.27 8.72
CA LEU A 72 -7.64 2.94 9.27
C LEU A 72 -8.54 1.82 8.71
N ASP A 73 -9.83 2.08 8.50
CA ASP A 73 -10.75 1.12 7.86
C ASP A 73 -10.32 0.78 6.44
N ASP A 74 -9.98 1.80 5.65
CA ASP A 74 -9.51 1.63 4.28
C ASP A 74 -8.21 0.82 4.28
N ALA A 75 -7.26 1.13 5.17
CA ALA A 75 -6.01 0.40 5.29
C ALA A 75 -6.24 -1.09 5.59
N ILE A 76 -7.12 -1.42 6.56
CA ILE A 76 -7.47 -2.80 6.89
C ILE A 76 -8.07 -3.53 5.68
N ARG A 77 -9.00 -2.90 4.95
CA ARG A 77 -9.60 -3.51 3.75
C ARG A 77 -8.54 -3.81 2.68
N HIS A 78 -7.65 -2.87 2.40
CA HIS A 78 -6.60 -3.06 1.39
C HIS A 78 -5.57 -4.12 1.82
N TYR A 79 -5.16 -4.17 3.10
CA TYR A 79 -4.27 -5.23 3.59
C TYR A 79 -4.92 -6.61 3.50
N ARG A 80 -6.19 -6.75 3.91
CA ARG A 80 -6.93 -8.01 3.78
C ARG A 80 -6.98 -8.45 2.31
N ARG A 81 -7.32 -7.54 1.40
CA ARG A 81 -7.35 -7.84 -0.04
C ARG A 81 -5.98 -8.22 -0.60
N ALA A 82 -4.90 -7.55 -0.16
CA ALA A 82 -3.54 -7.92 -0.53
C ALA A 82 -3.20 -9.35 -0.08
N LEU A 83 -3.58 -9.72 1.15
CA LEU A 83 -3.33 -11.05 1.72
C LEU A 83 -4.23 -12.16 1.13
N GLU A 84 -5.42 -11.83 0.64
CA GLU A 84 -6.25 -12.75 -0.17
C GLU A 84 -5.57 -13.12 -1.49
N LEU A 85 -4.82 -12.18 -2.07
CA LEU A 85 -4.13 -12.35 -3.36
C LEU A 85 -2.74 -12.96 -3.19
N ASP A 86 -2.03 -12.58 -2.13
CA ASP A 86 -0.73 -13.12 -1.75
C ASP A 86 -0.57 -13.15 -0.22
N ALA A 87 -0.79 -14.33 0.35
CA ALA A 87 -0.69 -14.58 1.78
C ALA A 87 0.76 -14.55 2.31
N THR A 88 1.78 -14.40 1.45
CA THR A 88 3.18 -14.39 1.86
C THR A 88 3.72 -12.99 2.15
N LEU A 89 2.91 -11.95 1.89
CA LEU A 89 3.27 -10.55 2.11
C LEU A 89 3.44 -10.22 3.60
N ALA A 90 4.66 -10.40 4.08
CA ALA A 90 5.04 -10.09 5.46
C ALA A 90 4.68 -8.64 5.86
N GLY A 91 4.89 -7.67 4.97
CA GLY A 91 4.53 -6.26 5.21
C GLY A 91 3.03 -6.05 5.45
N ALA A 92 2.18 -6.76 4.70
CA ALA A 92 0.73 -6.70 4.88
C ALA A 92 0.29 -7.38 6.18
N HIS A 93 0.90 -8.51 6.56
CA HIS A 93 0.67 -9.14 7.85
C HIS A 93 1.06 -8.24 9.02
N TYR A 94 2.23 -7.60 8.96
CA TYR A 94 2.66 -6.64 9.97
C TYR A 94 1.67 -5.48 10.08
N GLY A 95 1.38 -4.79 8.96
CA GLY A 95 0.50 -3.63 8.95
C GLY A 95 -0.91 -3.95 9.47
N LEU A 96 -1.49 -5.07 9.04
CA LEU A 96 -2.80 -5.51 9.51
C LEU A 96 -2.76 -5.87 11.01
N GLY A 97 -1.75 -6.60 11.47
CA GLY A 97 -1.60 -6.95 12.88
C GLY A 97 -1.62 -5.73 13.80
N PHE A 98 -0.85 -4.70 13.48
CA PHE A 98 -0.82 -3.46 14.27
C PHE A 98 -2.11 -2.65 14.21
N LEU A 99 -2.81 -2.63 13.07
CA LEU A 99 -4.11 -1.95 12.98
C LEU A 99 -5.18 -2.68 13.80
N LEU A 100 -5.13 -4.02 13.86
CA LEU A 100 -6.03 -4.80 14.70
C LEU A 100 -5.74 -4.59 16.20
N LEU A 101 -4.47 -4.46 16.61
CA LEU A 101 -4.13 -4.07 17.98
C LEU A 101 -4.72 -2.73 18.37
N LYS A 102 -4.64 -1.73 17.48
CA LYS A 102 -5.26 -0.41 17.70
C LYS A 102 -6.78 -0.48 17.86
N ARG A 103 -7.42 -1.55 17.38
CA ARG A 103 -8.87 -1.82 17.55
C ARG A 103 -9.19 -2.71 18.75
N GLY A 104 -8.18 -3.21 19.47
CA GLY A 104 -8.39 -4.21 20.52
C GLY A 104 -8.73 -5.61 19.99
N GLU A 105 -8.59 -5.86 18.68
CA GLU A 105 -8.84 -7.17 18.06
C GLU A 105 -7.59 -8.08 18.22
N THR A 106 -7.32 -8.46 19.45
CA THR A 106 -6.08 -9.14 19.90
C THR A 106 -5.82 -10.49 19.21
N ASP A 107 -6.83 -11.35 19.10
CA ASP A 107 -6.67 -12.68 18.48
C ASP A 107 -6.30 -12.57 16.98
N GLY A 108 -6.98 -11.67 16.28
CA GLY A 108 -6.70 -11.37 14.87
C GLY A 108 -5.31 -10.77 14.68
N ALA A 109 -4.91 -9.86 15.57
CA ALA A 109 -3.57 -9.30 15.57
C ALA A 109 -2.50 -10.36 15.79
N ALA A 110 -2.64 -11.21 16.81
CA ALA A 110 -1.69 -12.28 17.13
C ALA A 110 -1.49 -13.23 15.94
N LYS A 111 -2.57 -13.61 15.25
CA LYS A 111 -2.50 -14.43 14.02
C LYS A 111 -1.59 -13.79 12.97
N HIS A 112 -1.77 -12.50 12.70
CA HIS A 112 -1.00 -11.80 11.67
C HIS A 112 0.45 -11.50 12.10
N LEU A 113 0.70 -11.19 13.37
CA LEU A 113 2.05 -11.04 13.89
C LEU A 113 2.85 -12.34 13.80
N ARG A 114 2.24 -13.50 14.15
CA ARG A 114 2.88 -14.81 13.95
C ARG A 114 3.19 -15.08 12.48
N ALA A 115 2.28 -14.73 11.57
CA ALA A 115 2.52 -14.89 10.13
C ALA A 115 3.68 -14.02 9.62
N PHE A 116 3.78 -12.77 10.08
CA PHE A 116 4.93 -11.89 9.80
C PHE A 116 6.25 -12.49 10.30
N LEU A 117 6.27 -13.00 11.54
CA LEU A 117 7.46 -13.61 12.13
C LEU A 117 7.86 -14.94 11.48
N GLY A 118 6.94 -15.63 10.80
CA GLY A 118 7.23 -16.83 10.01
C GLY A 118 8.02 -16.54 8.72
N ASN A 119 7.95 -15.32 8.20
CA ASN A 119 8.70 -14.89 7.01
C ASN A 119 9.15 -13.41 7.12
N PRO A 120 10.06 -13.10 8.06
CA PRO A 120 10.40 -11.72 8.36
C PRO A 120 11.30 -11.11 7.25
N PRO A 121 11.22 -9.78 7.03
CA PRO A 121 12.13 -9.10 6.13
C PRO A 121 13.58 -9.24 6.62
N ARG A 122 14.50 -9.53 5.68
CA ARG A 122 15.93 -9.67 5.97
C ARG A 122 16.62 -8.31 6.04
N GLY A 123 17.74 -8.26 6.76
CA GLY A 123 18.58 -7.06 6.87
C GLY A 123 18.34 -6.23 8.14
N PRO A 124 19.18 -5.20 8.36
CA PRO A 124 19.18 -4.43 9.61
C PRO A 124 17.90 -3.62 9.83
N GLU A 125 17.27 -3.14 8.76
CA GLU A 125 15.99 -2.46 8.86
C GLU A 125 14.91 -3.42 9.37
N GLY A 126 14.85 -4.65 8.83
CA GLY A 126 13.88 -5.67 9.21
C GLY A 126 13.96 -6.08 10.68
N GLN A 127 15.14 -6.09 11.29
CA GLN A 127 15.32 -6.46 12.71
C GLN A 127 14.49 -5.60 13.65
N ARG A 128 14.32 -4.30 13.36
CA ARG A 128 13.49 -3.41 14.18
C ARG A 128 12.01 -3.81 14.13
N TRP A 129 11.54 -4.25 12.96
CA TRP A 129 10.15 -4.68 12.76
C TRP A 129 9.91 -6.02 13.42
N VAL A 130 10.88 -6.94 13.36
CA VAL A 130 10.86 -8.22 14.08
C VAL A 130 10.77 -8.01 15.58
N ALA A 131 11.70 -7.24 16.16
CA ALA A 131 11.70 -6.97 17.60
C ALA A 131 10.39 -6.33 18.08
N HIS A 132 9.84 -5.40 17.28
CA HIS A 132 8.57 -4.76 17.59
C HIS A 132 7.38 -5.75 17.51
N ALA A 133 7.34 -6.61 16.49
CA ALA A 133 6.30 -7.62 16.36
C ALA A 133 6.36 -8.68 17.47
N GLU A 134 7.56 -9.09 17.89
CA GLU A 134 7.76 -10.02 19.01
C GLU A 134 7.28 -9.42 20.34
N ALA A 135 7.60 -8.15 20.60
CA ALA A 135 7.14 -7.45 21.80
C ALA A 135 5.60 -7.35 21.81
N ALA A 136 5.01 -6.91 20.70
CA ALA A 136 3.56 -6.80 20.56
C ALA A 136 2.86 -8.16 20.71
N LEU A 137 3.41 -9.24 20.13
CA LEU A 137 2.85 -10.57 20.26
C LEU A 137 2.88 -11.05 21.72
N ARG A 138 3.98 -10.81 22.44
CA ARG A 138 4.11 -11.16 23.86
C ARG A 138 3.08 -10.43 24.71
N GLU A 139 2.87 -9.13 24.50
CA GLU A 139 1.88 -8.35 25.26
C GLU A 139 0.47 -8.93 25.09
N VAL A 140 0.13 -9.34 23.87
CA VAL A 140 -1.20 -9.84 23.52
C VAL A 140 -1.42 -11.27 24.00
N GLU A 141 -0.38 -12.10 24.04
CA GLU A 141 -0.47 -13.47 24.54
C GLU A 141 -0.45 -13.57 26.08
N VAL A 142 0.10 -12.56 26.77
CA VAL A 142 0.14 -12.50 28.24
C VAL A 142 -1.16 -11.94 28.83
N VAL A 143 -1.92 -11.13 28.08
CA VAL A 143 -3.20 -10.56 28.52
C VAL A 143 -4.35 -11.43 28.00
N PRO A 144 -5.04 -12.24 28.83
CA PRO A 144 -6.15 -13.06 28.37
C PRO A 144 -7.29 -12.20 27.82
N PRO A 145 -8.06 -12.69 26.82
CA PRO A 145 -9.02 -11.91 26.04
C PRO A 145 -10.28 -11.40 26.81
N GLN A 146 -10.23 -11.26 28.14
CA GLN A 146 -11.40 -10.88 28.95
C GLN A 146 -11.19 -9.69 29.90
N ALA A 147 -10.02 -9.03 29.92
CA ALA A 147 -9.81 -7.90 30.85
C ALA A 147 -10.44 -6.56 30.42
N ALA A 148 -10.86 -6.43 29.15
CA ALA A 148 -11.39 -5.16 28.62
C ALA A 148 -12.92 -4.99 28.74
N ALA A 149 -13.66 -6.02 29.15
CA ALA A 149 -15.13 -5.96 29.26
C ALA A 149 -15.64 -5.47 30.64
N GLY A 150 -14.77 -5.04 31.54
CA GLY A 150 -15.11 -4.74 32.94
C GLY A 150 -14.94 -3.30 33.41
N MET A 151 -14.67 -2.34 32.52
CA MET A 151 -14.47 -0.92 32.90
C MET A 151 -15.51 0.02 32.28
N GLU A 152 -16.76 -0.42 32.17
CA GLU A 152 -17.92 0.47 32.06
C GLU A 152 -18.84 0.19 33.25
N GLY A 153 -18.73 0.99 34.31
CA GLY A 153 -19.64 0.89 35.47
C GLY A 153 -19.02 1.26 36.81
N ALA A 154 -18.66 2.54 36.99
CA ALA A 154 -18.62 3.21 38.30
C ALA A 154 -18.77 4.73 38.10
#